data_AF-A0A3T1AXU4-F1
#
_entry.id   AF-A0A3T1AXU4-F1
#
_cell.length_a   1.000
_cell.length_b   1.000
_cell.length_c   1.000
_cell.angle_alpha   90.00
_cell.angle_beta   90.00
_cell.angle_gamma   90.00
#
_symmetry.space_group_name_H-M   'P 1'
#
loop_
_entity.id
_entity.type
_entity.pdbx_description
1 polymer ?
#
loop_
_entity_poly.entity_id
_entity_poly.type
_entity_poly.pdbx_seq_one_letter_code
_entity_poly.pdbx_strand_id
1 'polypeptide(L)'
;MVVPAPGRDPVRVPIWVVTVGADLYVRSWKGDAGVWYKRARRYGTGAIVAGGTERAVRFTPVADPALEEAIDAAFRAKYGSSEYTEAMINPPAAGTTMRLDEVR
;
A
#
# COMPACT_ATOMS: atom_id res chain seq x y z
N MET A 1 -1.65 -8.77 0.97
CA MET A 1 -2.48 -8.27 -0.14
C MET A 1 -2.62 -9.33 -1.21
N VAL A 2 -3.77 -9.34 -1.88
CA VAL A 2 -4.09 -10.16 -3.06
C VAL A 2 -4.49 -9.21 -4.18
N VAL A 3 -3.73 -9.20 -5.28
CA VAL A 3 -3.95 -8.28 -6.40
C VAL A 3 -4.24 -9.09 -7.67
N PRO A 4 -5.51 -9.13 -8.14
CA PRO A 4 -5.90 -9.90 -9.31
C PRO A 4 -5.42 -9.25 -10.62
N ALA A 5 -5.44 -10.04 -11.69
CA ALA A 5 -5.31 -9.56 -13.06
C ALA A 5 -6.07 -10.51 -14.01
N PRO A 6 -6.76 -10.02 -15.04
CA PRO A 6 -7.44 -10.89 -16.01
C PRO A 6 -6.48 -11.88 -16.68
N GLY A 7 -6.87 -13.16 -16.71
CA GLY A 7 -6.11 -14.24 -17.37
C GLY A 7 -4.77 -14.58 -16.71
N ARG A 8 -4.55 -14.20 -15.45
CA ARG A 8 -3.32 -14.48 -14.70
C ARG A 8 -3.62 -14.80 -13.25
N ASP A 9 -2.75 -15.59 -12.61
CA ASP A 9 -2.83 -15.81 -11.17
C ASP A 9 -2.67 -14.49 -10.39
N PRO A 10 -3.39 -14.33 -9.27
CA PRO A 10 -3.28 -13.14 -8.43
C PRO A 10 -1.89 -13.06 -7.78
N VAL A 11 -1.37 -11.84 -7.67
CA VAL A 11 -0.14 -11.60 -6.91
C VAL A 11 -0.48 -11.54 -5.44
N ARG A 12 0.17 -12.38 -4.63
CA ARG A 12 0.07 -12.37 -3.17
C ARG A 12 1.37 -11.81 -2.60
N VAL A 13 1.28 -10.71 -1.85
CA VAL A 13 2.44 -10.03 -1.26
C VAL A 13 2.15 -9.60 0.18
N PRO A 14 3.07 -9.85 1.13
CA PRO A 14 3.02 -9.18 2.42
C PRO A 14 3.38 -7.70 2.21
N ILE A 15 2.58 -6.80 2.78
CA ILE A 15 2.77 -5.36 2.63
C ILE A 15 2.54 -4.70 3.98
N TRP A 16 3.38 -3.72 4.28
CA TRP A 16 3.25 -2.88 5.45
C TRP A 16 2.12 -1.87 5.23
N VAL A 17 1.23 -1.78 6.20
CA VAL A 17 0.10 -0.85 6.19
C VAL A 17 0.21 0.11 7.36
N VAL A 18 -0.15 1.36 7.15
CA VAL A 18 -0.26 2.38 8.21
C VAL A 18 -1.64 3.02 8.18
N THR A 19 -2.01 3.64 9.30
CA THR A 19 -3.27 4.39 9.44
C THR A 19 -2.95 5.86 9.59
N VAL A 20 -3.63 6.72 8.84
CA VAL A 20 -3.65 8.18 9.07
C VAL A 20 -5.10 8.60 9.17
N GLY A 21 -5.50 9.11 10.35
CA GLY A 21 -6.92 9.28 10.67
C GLY A 21 -7.65 7.93 10.65
N ALA A 22 -8.75 7.86 9.88
CA ALA A 22 -9.54 6.63 9.69
C ALA A 22 -9.11 5.80 8.48
N ASP A 23 -8.16 6.31 7.68
CA ASP A 23 -7.80 5.73 6.39
C ASP A 23 -6.54 4.85 6.47
N LEU A 24 -6.51 3.82 5.64
CA LEU A 24 -5.40 2.87 5.52
C LEU A 24 -4.54 3.19 4.29
N TYR A 25 -3.22 3.19 4.47
CA TYR A 25 -2.26 3.51 3.41
C TYR A 25 -1.18 2.44 3.29
N VAL A 26 -0.78 2.19 2.05
CA VAL A 26 0.31 1.27 1.69
C VAL A 26 1.23 1.91 0.66
N ARG A 27 2.47 1.41 0.61
CA ARG A 27 3.47 1.78 -0.41
C ARG A 27 4.13 0.53 -0.97
N SER A 28 4.63 0.65 -2.20
CA SER A 28 5.42 -0.39 -2.84
C SER A 28 6.90 -0.20 -2.49
N TRP A 29 7.45 -1.13 -1.70
CA TRP A 29 8.90 -1.17 -1.44
C TRP A 29 9.74 -1.07 -2.71
N LYS A 30 9.32 -1.77 -3.77
CA LYS A 30 10.01 -1.78 -5.07
C LYS A 30 9.67 -0.56 -5.94
N GLY A 31 9.06 0.47 -5.35
CA GLY A 31 8.52 1.61 -6.08
C GLY A 31 7.52 1.20 -7.17
N ASP A 32 7.49 2.00 -8.23
CA ASP A 32 6.64 1.81 -9.40
C ASP A 32 6.94 0.51 -10.17
N ALA A 33 8.14 -0.06 -10.01
CA ALA A 33 8.55 -1.32 -10.58
C ALA A 33 7.87 -2.55 -9.91
N GLY A 34 7.24 -2.38 -8.75
CA GLY A 34 6.52 -3.44 -8.05
C GLY A 34 5.39 -4.06 -8.89
N VAL A 35 5.42 -5.39 -9.08
CA VAL A 35 4.42 -6.09 -9.90
C VAL A 35 3.00 -5.93 -9.33
N TRP A 36 2.86 -6.05 -8.01
CA TRP A 36 1.56 -5.85 -7.36
C TRP A 36 1.07 -4.41 -7.55
N TYR A 37 1.97 -3.43 -7.42
CA TYR A 37 1.64 -2.00 -7.51
C TYR A 37 1.17 -1.64 -8.91
N LYS A 38 1.87 -2.10 -9.96
CA LYS A 38 1.44 -1.93 -11.35
C LYS A 38 0.05 -2.49 -11.59
N ARG A 39 -0.27 -3.67 -11.05
CA ARG A 39 -1.59 -4.29 -11.17
C ARG A 39 -2.65 -3.52 -10.38
N ALA A 40 -2.36 -3.15 -9.12
CA ALA A 40 -3.25 -2.38 -8.27
C ALA A 40 -3.58 -1.02 -8.90
N ARG A 41 -2.58 -0.32 -9.42
CA ARG A 41 -2.75 0.95 -10.16
C ARG A 41 -3.57 0.79 -11.43
N ARG A 42 -3.40 -0.32 -12.16
CA ARG A 42 -4.09 -0.58 -13.43
C ARG A 42 -5.54 -1.03 -13.26
N TYR A 43 -5.80 -1.92 -12.31
CA TYR A 43 -7.10 -2.58 -12.14
C TYR A 43 -7.92 -2.02 -10.97
N GLY A 44 -7.29 -1.30 -10.04
CA GLY A 44 -7.95 -0.53 -9.00
C GLY A 44 -8.61 -1.34 -7.87
N THR A 45 -8.71 -2.66 -7.99
CA THR A 45 -9.38 -3.51 -6.98
C THR A 45 -8.56 -4.75 -6.64
N GLY A 46 -8.72 -5.24 -5.41
CA GLY A 46 -8.15 -6.49 -4.94
C GLY A 46 -8.63 -6.80 -3.53
N ALA A 47 -7.78 -7.43 -2.73
CA ALA A 47 -8.11 -7.76 -1.35
C ALA A 47 -6.92 -7.62 -0.40
N ILE A 48 -7.23 -7.43 0.88
CA ILE A 48 -6.30 -7.60 1.99
C ILE A 48 -6.65 -8.87 2.76
N VAL A 49 -5.62 -9.53 3.30
CA VAL A 49 -5.81 -10.68 4.19
C VAL A 49 -5.23 -10.28 5.54
N ALA A 50 -6.08 -10.24 6.56
CA ALA A 50 -5.70 -9.88 7.93
C ALA A 50 -6.43 -10.80 8.90
N GLY A 51 -5.70 -11.39 9.86
CA GLY A 51 -6.29 -12.33 10.84
C GLY A 51 -6.99 -13.53 10.19
N GLY A 52 -6.50 -14.01 9.04
CA GLY A 52 -7.11 -15.11 8.28
C GLY A 52 -8.37 -14.72 7.47
N THR A 53 -8.84 -13.48 7.57
CA THR A 53 -10.00 -13.00 6.81
C THR A 53 -9.55 -12.21 5.60
N GLU A 54 -10.13 -12.51 4.44
CA GLU A 54 -9.94 -11.75 3.20
C GLU A 54 -11.04 -10.68 3.07
N ARG A 55 -10.65 -9.44 2.78
CA ARG A 55 -11.55 -8.29 2.60
C ARG A 55 -11.27 -7.61 1.27
N ALA A 56 -12.32 -7.37 0.49
CA ALA A 56 -12.21 -6.67 -0.79
C ALA A 56 -11.88 -5.19 -0.55
N VAL A 57 -10.95 -4.66 -1.34
CA VAL A 57 -10.53 -3.25 -1.26
C VAL A 57 -10.36 -2.64 -2.65
N ARG A 58 -10.55 -1.32 -2.69
CA ARG A 58 -10.14 -0.44 -3.78
C ARG A 58 -8.79 0.16 -3.44
N PHE A 59 -7.91 0.19 -4.45
CA PHE A 59 -6.63 0.89 -4.40
C PHE A 59 -6.77 2.26 -5.05
N THR A 60 -6.60 3.31 -4.27
CA THR A 60 -6.68 4.70 -4.75
C THR A 60 -5.31 5.34 -4.65
N PRO A 61 -4.61 5.64 -5.77
CA PRO A 61 -3.36 6.39 -5.73
C PRO A 61 -3.58 7.76 -5.09
N VAL A 62 -2.62 8.18 -4.26
CA VAL A 62 -2.63 9.47 -3.57
C VAL A 62 -1.42 10.27 -4.02
N ALA A 63 -1.61 11.58 -4.19
CA ALA A 63 -0.56 12.52 -4.52
C ALA A 63 -0.85 13.86 -3.81
N ASP A 64 -0.71 13.86 -2.48
CA ASP A 64 -0.87 15.04 -1.63
C ASP A 64 0.34 15.15 -0.70
N PRO A 65 1.22 16.15 -0.89
CA PRO A 65 2.43 16.31 -0.07
C PRO A 65 2.16 16.39 1.44
N ALA A 66 1.07 17.04 1.87
CA ALA A 66 0.75 17.16 3.29
C ALA A 66 0.37 15.81 3.90
N LEU A 67 -0.29 14.96 3.11
CA LEU A 67 -0.64 13.60 3.51
C LEU A 67 0.58 12.67 3.49
N GLU A 68 1.50 12.82 2.54
CA GLU A 68 2.72 12.01 2.49
C GLU A 68 3.57 12.16 3.76
N GLU A 69 3.72 13.39 4.29
CA GLU A 69 4.44 13.63 5.55
C GLU A 69 3.77 12.93 6.74
N ALA A 70 2.43 12.99 6.83
CA ALA A 70 1.68 12.29 7.86
C ALA A 70 1.82 10.76 7.76
N ILE A 71 1.89 10.23 6.53
CA ILE A 71 2.11 8.80 6.27
C ILE A 71 3.54 8.40 6.67
N ASP A 72 4.55 9.22 6.39
CA ASP A 72 5.93 8.97 6.83
C ASP A 72 6.04 8.90 8.34
N ALA A 73 5.40 9.84 9.04
CA ALA A 73 5.31 9.83 10.49
C ALA A 73 4.60 8.56 11.01
N ALA A 74 3.51 8.12 10.36
CA ALA A 74 2.80 6.90 10.72
C ALA A 74 3.65 5.63 10.51
N PHE A 75 4.47 5.58 9.45
CA PHE A 75 5.42 4.48 9.23
C PHE A 75 6.48 4.44 10.34
N ARG A 76 7.09 5.58 10.67
CA ARG A 76 8.06 5.68 11.77
C ARG A 76 7.45 5.29 13.11
N ALA A 77 6.23 5.76 13.41
CA ALA A 77 5.56 5.45 14.66
C ALA A 77 5.22 3.96 14.79
N LYS A 78 4.74 3.33 13.72
CA LYS A 78 4.28 1.93 13.74
C LYS A 78 5.42 0.92 13.67
N TYR A 79 6.45 1.17 12.86
CA TYR A 79 7.51 0.22 12.56
C TYR A 79 8.87 0.60 13.19
N GLY A 80 8.95 1.75 13.85
CA GLY A 80 10.17 2.25 14.47
C GLY A 80 11.21 2.74 13.47
N SER A 81 12.36 3.16 13.98
CA SER A 81 13.51 3.59 13.16
C SER A 81 14.31 2.38 12.70
N SER A 82 14.43 2.19 11.38
CA SER A 82 15.23 1.14 10.75
C SER A 82 15.56 1.50 9.31
N GLU A 83 16.53 0.81 8.70
CA GLU A 83 16.82 0.94 7.26
C GLU A 83 15.60 0.61 6.39
N TYR A 84 14.73 -0.30 6.86
CA TYR A 84 13.51 -0.66 6.15
C TYR A 84 12.45 0.44 6.24
N THR A 85 12.30 1.06 7.42
CA THR A 85 11.40 2.22 7.55
C THR A 85 11.88 3.37 6.68
N GLU A 86 13.18 3.66 6.68
CA GLU A 86 13.77 4.71 5.83
C GLU A 86 13.54 4.43 4.35
N ALA A 87 13.71 3.19 3.89
CA ALA A 87 13.41 2.84 2.51
C ALA A 87 11.92 2.94 2.15
N MET A 88 11.00 2.80 3.11
CA MET A 88 9.55 2.95 2.88
C MET A 88 9.08 4.42 2.83
N ILE A 89 9.82 5.35 3.43
CA ILE A 89 9.51 6.79 3.49
C ILE A 89 10.33 7.65 2.54
N ASN A 90 11.29 7.06 1.84
CA ASN A 90 12.05 7.72 0.78
C ASN A 90 11.66 7.19 -0.61
N PRO A 91 11.99 7.90 -1.70
CA PRO A 91 11.89 7.36 -3.04
C PRO A 91 12.72 6.06 -3.18
N PRO A 92 12.23 5.07 -3.94
CA PRO A 92 11.06 5.16 -4.81
C PRO A 92 9.73 4.79 -4.10
N ALA A 93 9.76 4.30 -2.86
CA ALA A 93 8.56 3.82 -2.18
C ALA A 93 7.57 4.95 -1.85
N ALA A 94 8.06 6.08 -1.36
CA ALA A 94 7.23 7.24 -1.01
C ALA A 94 6.34 7.73 -2.17
N GLY A 95 6.80 7.61 -3.43
CA GLY A 95 6.02 7.98 -4.61
C GLY A 95 4.94 6.97 -5.03
N THR A 96 4.65 5.96 -4.21
CA THR A 96 3.71 4.86 -4.55
C THR A 96 2.61 4.67 -3.53
N THR A 97 2.27 5.73 -2.80
CA THR A 97 1.20 5.72 -1.81
C THR A 97 -0.14 5.38 -2.46
N MET A 98 -0.82 4.39 -1.89
CA MET A 98 -2.20 4.04 -2.20
C MET A 98 -3.01 4.01 -0.91
N ARG A 99 -4.18 4.66 -0.94
CA ARG A 99 -5.23 4.45 0.06
C ARG A 99 -5.97 3.15 -0.23
N LEU A 100 -6.35 2.45 0.83
CA LEU A 100 -7.16 1.23 0.79
C LEU A 100 -8.56 1.55 1.30
N ASP A 101 -9.54 1.45 0.42
CA ASP A 101 -10.96 1.64 0.75
C ASP A 101 -11.67 0.29 0.72
N GLU A 102 -12.37 -0.13 1.78
CA GLU A 102 -13.16 -1.36 1.75
C GLU A 102 -14.28 -1.24 0.71
N VAL A 103 -14.46 -2.30 -0.08
CA VAL A 103 -15.58 -2.40 -1.02
C VAL A 103 -16.74 -3.07 -0.28
N ARG A 104 -17.84 -2.31 -0.12
CA ARG A 104 -19.11 -2.84 0.40
C ARG A 104 -19.90 -3.54 -0.70
#